data_AF-A0A5J9WSI7-F1
#
_entry.id   AF-A0A5J9WSI7-F1
#
_cell.length_a   1.000
_cell.length_b   1.000
_cell.length_c   1.000
_cell.angle_alpha   90.00
_cell.angle_beta   90.00
_cell.angle_gamma   90.00
#
_symmetry.space_group_name_H-M   'P 1'
#
loop_
_entity.id
_entity.type
_entity.pdbx_description
1 polymer ?
#
loop_
_entity_poly.entity_id
_entity_poly.type
_entity_poly.pdbx_seq_one_letter_code
_entity_poly.pdbx_strand_id
1 'polypeptide(L)'
;MTNDRRSQETRMEDHSRARSATNENVIQFNDLPRDILYTIVSKLPPKEFARSSILSSNWGSMWSACPRLTFDAVTMCKCDRDDLHKYTKKFINEVNAILQKHQDKVVETLEVRIDFVDSLLVSPHINSWVDFALSSRTKNLTLDLKPKCFWECNDRYDFPFQLLDGVRGSMSHLCRMQLSFVSLNPPSNFRGFPNLRKLHLQIVCVNGKDLQHVLSCCCNLEWLCIDRCDLKDELIVDGLLTHLLYLRVEYCMFLTKIKFHAVNLATFEYNGPFIPIDLTNSLKLQSANIELDIANFQHALASLLNGFPSVLNLTLEIDLQYLEKQWSWDNPLKFYNLRRLQLFMLIFPEGLDKVLSSFLFLRAMPLIEDLEVHFAGYALWLAEVGPCRKDLGPPCKYNCLKNICFTGFKAARGQLEFLLHLVENAPSLEVIKIKVDHHSSREYWPYQDRGPPFEEAKRIVRNCLLPLNVKFDIV
;
A
#
# COMPACT_ATOMS: atom_id res chain seq x y z
N MET A 1 -36.30 27.02 -80.69
CA MET A 1 -37.19 27.58 -79.64
C MET A 1 -38.02 26.42 -79.12
N THR A 2 -37.92 25.90 -77.91
CA THR A 2 -37.15 26.21 -76.69
C THR A 2 -37.26 24.95 -75.82
N ASN A 3 -36.10 24.40 -75.41
CA ASN A 3 -35.74 23.65 -74.19
C ASN A 3 -36.83 23.40 -73.12
N ASP A 4 -36.85 22.35 -72.30
CA ASP A 4 -35.96 21.21 -72.03
C ASP A 4 -36.60 20.41 -70.87
N ARG A 5 -36.83 19.11 -71.02
CA ARG A 5 -37.00 18.14 -69.92
C ARG A 5 -36.54 16.76 -70.41
N ARG A 6 -35.22 16.62 -70.58
CA ARG A 6 -34.51 15.32 -70.62
C ARG A 6 -34.90 14.48 -69.39
N SER A 7 -35.44 13.27 -69.51
CA SER A 7 -34.93 12.00 -70.08
C SER A 7 -34.28 11.11 -69.02
N GLN A 8 -34.92 9.97 -68.76
CA GLN A 8 -34.37 8.64 -68.45
C GLN A 8 -35.56 7.78 -67.96
N GLU A 9 -36.39 7.21 -68.83
CA GLU A 9 -36.16 5.99 -69.63
C GLU A 9 -35.51 4.81 -68.87
N THR A 10 -36.39 3.91 -68.43
CA THR A 10 -36.40 2.47 -68.78
C THR A 10 -35.06 1.71 -68.73
N ARG A 11 -34.92 0.82 -67.74
CA ARG A 11 -34.45 -0.57 -67.93
C ARG A 11 -34.60 -1.37 -66.63
N MET A 12 -35.70 -2.14 -66.58
CA MET A 12 -35.69 -3.45 -65.92
C MET A 12 -34.64 -4.34 -66.60
N GLU A 13 -34.12 -5.30 -65.84
CA GLU A 13 -33.13 -6.32 -66.25
C GLU A 13 -31.68 -5.85 -66.27
N ASP A 14 -31.03 -5.85 -65.10
CA ASP A 14 -29.91 -6.76 -64.83
C ASP A 14 -29.47 -6.65 -63.36
N HIS A 15 -28.75 -7.65 -62.85
CA HIS A 15 -28.25 -7.83 -61.48
C HIS A 15 -29.08 -8.73 -60.54
N SER A 16 -29.63 -9.80 -61.10
CA SER A 16 -29.65 -11.10 -60.42
C SER A 16 -28.33 -11.85 -60.65
N ARG A 17 -27.21 -11.39 -60.06
CA ARG A 17 -25.97 -12.18 -59.84
C ARG A 17 -24.88 -11.30 -59.22
N ALA A 18 -24.77 -11.35 -57.90
CA ALA A 18 -23.52 -11.27 -57.11
C ALA A 18 -23.82 -10.95 -55.63
N ARG A 19 -24.41 -11.90 -54.90
CA ARG A 19 -24.23 -12.00 -53.44
C ARG A 19 -23.95 -13.46 -53.09
N SER A 20 -22.82 -13.94 -53.62
CA SER A 20 -22.19 -15.15 -53.13
C SER A 20 -21.31 -14.76 -51.95
N ALA A 21 -21.69 -15.25 -50.77
CA ALA A 21 -20.83 -15.57 -49.64
C ALA A 21 -19.88 -14.47 -49.12
N THR A 22 -20.39 -13.69 -48.17
CA THR A 22 -19.75 -13.61 -46.85
C THR A 22 -20.82 -13.91 -45.82
N ASN A 23 -21.08 -15.20 -45.61
CA ASN A 23 -21.69 -15.66 -44.36
C ASN A 23 -20.58 -15.54 -43.29
N GLU A 24 -20.17 -14.29 -43.00
CA GLU A 24 -19.49 -14.04 -41.75
C GLU A 24 -20.53 -14.41 -40.70
N ASN A 25 -20.27 -15.47 -39.95
CA ASN A 25 -20.98 -15.76 -38.72
C ASN A 25 -20.72 -14.56 -37.81
N VAL A 26 -21.49 -13.48 -37.98
CA VAL A 26 -21.54 -12.36 -37.05
C VAL A 26 -22.22 -12.94 -35.83
N ILE A 27 -21.43 -13.55 -34.96
CA ILE A 27 -21.86 -13.95 -33.63
C ILE A 27 -22.32 -12.65 -32.98
N GLN A 28 -23.63 -12.46 -32.89
CA GLN A 28 -24.13 -11.32 -32.16
C GLN A 28 -23.79 -11.57 -30.70
N PHE A 29 -23.45 -10.52 -29.99
CA PHE A 29 -23.10 -10.65 -28.58
C PHE A 29 -24.22 -11.33 -27.76
N ASN A 30 -25.47 -11.20 -28.19
CA ASN A 30 -26.64 -11.87 -27.59
C ASN A 30 -26.69 -13.39 -27.82
N ASP A 31 -25.88 -13.94 -28.72
CA ASP A 31 -25.80 -15.37 -29.05
C ASP A 31 -24.80 -16.12 -28.15
N LEU A 32 -24.06 -15.39 -27.28
CA LEU A 32 -23.13 -15.98 -26.33
C LEU A 32 -23.87 -16.74 -25.20
N PRO A 33 -23.33 -17.89 -24.74
CA PRO A 33 -23.80 -18.57 -23.55
C PRO A 33 -23.83 -17.64 -22.32
N ARG A 34 -24.85 -17.81 -21.46
CA ARG A 34 -25.07 -16.92 -20.30
C ARG A 34 -23.86 -16.81 -19.38
N ASP A 35 -23.15 -17.91 -19.16
CA ASP A 35 -21.93 -18.00 -18.37
C ASP A 35 -20.77 -17.14 -18.93
N ILE A 36 -20.62 -17.07 -20.24
CA ILE A 36 -19.64 -16.19 -20.90
C ILE A 36 -20.08 -14.73 -20.75
N LEU A 37 -21.37 -14.45 -20.97
CA LEU A 37 -21.95 -13.13 -20.78
C LEU A 37 -21.78 -12.64 -19.33
N TYR A 38 -22.00 -13.50 -18.32
CA TYR A 38 -21.77 -13.20 -16.90
C TYR A 38 -20.30 -12.89 -16.61
N THR A 39 -19.38 -13.62 -17.25
CA THR A 39 -17.93 -13.40 -17.08
C THR A 39 -17.48 -12.07 -17.68
N ILE A 40 -18.08 -11.64 -18.79
CA ILE A 40 -17.77 -10.33 -19.39
C ILE A 40 -18.36 -9.22 -18.51
N VAL A 41 -19.62 -9.38 -18.11
CA VAL A 41 -20.34 -8.44 -17.23
C VAL A 41 -19.66 -8.26 -15.88
N SER A 42 -19.17 -9.35 -15.27
CA SER A 42 -18.46 -9.28 -13.98
C SER A 42 -17.16 -8.46 -14.06
N LYS A 43 -16.64 -8.21 -15.26
CA LYS A 43 -15.46 -7.37 -15.49
C LYS A 43 -15.79 -5.91 -15.83
N LEU A 44 -17.03 -5.58 -16.17
CA LEU A 44 -17.45 -4.21 -16.52
C LEU A 44 -17.75 -3.36 -15.27
N PRO A 45 -17.26 -2.12 -15.17
CA PRO A 45 -17.65 -1.20 -14.11
C PRO A 45 -19.17 -1.09 -13.99
N PRO A 46 -19.75 -0.97 -12.77
CA PRO A 46 -21.19 -0.96 -12.56
C PRO A 46 -21.94 0.06 -13.44
N LYS A 47 -21.32 1.22 -13.70
CA LYS A 47 -21.88 2.26 -14.59
C LYS A 47 -21.97 1.80 -16.05
N GLU A 48 -20.97 1.10 -16.55
CA GLU A 48 -20.94 0.59 -17.94
C GLU A 48 -21.88 -0.59 -18.09
N PHE A 49 -21.95 -1.46 -17.08
CA PHE A 49 -22.90 -2.55 -17.06
C PHE A 49 -24.36 -2.05 -16.99
N ALA A 50 -24.65 -1.05 -16.17
CA ALA A 50 -25.97 -0.42 -16.14
C ALA A 50 -26.34 0.22 -17.51
N ARG A 51 -25.40 0.85 -18.22
CA ARG A 51 -25.65 1.37 -19.57
C ARG A 51 -25.90 0.26 -20.59
N SER A 52 -25.23 -0.88 -20.43
CA SER A 52 -25.42 -2.04 -21.31
C SER A 52 -26.82 -2.67 -21.16
N SER A 53 -27.51 -2.45 -20.04
CA SER A 53 -28.89 -2.93 -19.84
C SER A 53 -29.92 -2.35 -20.82
N ILE A 54 -29.59 -1.23 -21.47
CA ILE A 54 -30.42 -0.56 -22.48
C ILE A 54 -30.26 -1.24 -23.86
N LEU A 55 -29.17 -2.00 -24.07
CA LEU A 55 -28.85 -2.61 -25.37
C LEU A 55 -29.79 -3.77 -25.72
N SER A 56 -30.40 -4.42 -24.73
CA SER A 56 -31.41 -5.47 -24.94
C SER A 56 -32.09 -5.84 -23.62
N SER A 57 -33.33 -6.32 -23.68
CA SER A 57 -34.08 -6.85 -22.53
C SER A 57 -33.34 -8.00 -21.82
N ASN A 58 -32.54 -8.79 -22.55
CA ASN A 58 -31.69 -9.82 -21.96
C ASN A 58 -30.66 -9.21 -21.00
N TRP A 59 -30.07 -8.07 -21.34
CA TRP A 59 -29.09 -7.39 -20.48
C TRP A 59 -29.75 -6.73 -19.26
N GLY A 60 -30.97 -6.22 -19.42
CA GLY A 60 -31.80 -5.80 -18.29
C GLY A 60 -32.07 -6.95 -17.30
N SER A 61 -32.32 -8.17 -17.81
CA SER A 61 -32.47 -9.36 -16.96
C SER A 61 -31.15 -9.79 -16.31
N MET A 62 -30.03 -9.64 -17.01
CA MET A 62 -28.69 -9.93 -16.48
C MET A 62 -28.27 -8.95 -15.37
N TRP A 63 -28.73 -7.68 -15.43
CA TRP A 63 -28.51 -6.74 -14.33
C TRP A 63 -29.06 -7.28 -13.01
N SER A 64 -30.20 -7.96 -13.06
CA SER A 64 -30.78 -8.59 -11.87
C SER A 64 -29.93 -9.75 -11.33
N ALA A 65 -28.95 -10.25 -12.09
CA ALA A 65 -28.05 -11.33 -11.71
C ALA A 65 -26.59 -10.87 -11.68
N CYS A 66 -26.36 -9.57 -11.44
CA CYS A 66 -25.03 -9.01 -11.37
C CYS A 66 -24.22 -9.66 -10.22
N PRO A 67 -23.04 -10.22 -10.48
CA PRO A 67 -22.22 -10.81 -9.42
C PRO A 67 -21.47 -9.75 -8.59
N ARG A 68 -21.42 -8.49 -9.04
CA ARG A 68 -20.77 -7.38 -8.32
C ARG A 68 -21.73 -6.23 -8.10
N LEU A 69 -22.02 -5.93 -6.84
CA LEU A 69 -22.81 -4.80 -6.40
C LEU A 69 -21.89 -3.80 -5.70
N THR A 70 -21.76 -2.60 -6.28
CA THR A 70 -20.96 -1.51 -5.71
C THR A 70 -21.84 -0.29 -5.55
N PHE A 71 -21.97 0.17 -4.32
CA PHE A 71 -22.75 1.33 -3.93
C PHE A 71 -21.83 2.36 -3.32
N ASP A 72 -21.77 3.54 -3.93
CA ASP A 72 -20.99 4.67 -3.45
C ASP A 72 -21.93 5.87 -3.34
N ALA A 73 -22.11 6.36 -2.12
CA ALA A 73 -23.19 7.29 -1.83
C ALA A 73 -22.98 8.66 -2.52
N VAL A 74 -21.75 9.15 -2.59
CA VAL A 74 -21.37 10.36 -3.35
C VAL A 74 -21.73 10.18 -4.83
N THR A 75 -21.32 9.06 -5.43
CA THR A 75 -21.54 8.76 -6.85
C THR A 75 -23.02 8.55 -7.19
N MET A 76 -23.76 7.83 -6.34
CA MET A 76 -25.18 7.52 -6.58
C MET A 76 -26.06 8.74 -6.37
N CYS A 77 -25.81 9.51 -5.33
CA CYS A 77 -26.59 10.72 -5.03
C CYS A 77 -26.19 11.92 -5.89
N LYS A 78 -25.05 11.85 -6.60
CA LYS A 78 -24.49 12.95 -7.41
C LYS A 78 -24.39 14.25 -6.60
N CYS A 79 -23.91 14.13 -5.38
CA CYS A 79 -23.74 15.24 -4.45
C CYS A 79 -22.29 15.35 -4.01
N ASP A 80 -21.91 16.52 -3.52
CA ASP A 80 -20.65 16.64 -2.79
C ASP A 80 -20.71 15.86 -1.49
N ARG A 81 -19.55 15.40 -1.01
CA ARG A 81 -19.48 14.62 0.23
C ARG A 81 -19.97 15.40 1.45
N ASP A 82 -19.78 16.72 1.46
CA ASP A 82 -20.26 17.60 2.52
C ASP A 82 -21.79 17.63 2.64
N ASP A 83 -22.49 17.38 1.53
CA ASP A 83 -23.96 17.32 1.48
C ASP A 83 -24.51 15.90 1.68
N LEU A 84 -23.66 14.89 1.86
CA LEU A 84 -24.06 13.49 1.83
C LEU A 84 -25.11 13.15 2.90
N HIS A 85 -25.01 13.78 4.07
CA HIS A 85 -25.97 13.64 5.17
C HIS A 85 -27.41 13.92 4.76
N LYS A 86 -27.64 14.80 3.76
CA LYS A 86 -28.98 15.13 3.22
C LYS A 86 -29.56 14.00 2.38
N TYR A 87 -28.71 13.15 1.80
CA TYR A 87 -29.09 12.10 0.87
C TYR A 87 -28.99 10.68 1.45
N THR A 88 -28.50 10.52 2.69
CA THR A 88 -28.36 9.23 3.39
C THR A 88 -29.60 8.35 3.27
N LYS A 89 -30.79 8.89 3.55
CA LYS A 89 -32.05 8.13 3.48
C LYS A 89 -32.38 7.69 2.05
N LYS A 90 -32.13 8.55 1.06
CA LYS A 90 -32.33 8.23 -0.37
C LYS A 90 -31.40 7.10 -0.79
N PHE A 91 -30.12 7.21 -0.44
CA PHE A 91 -29.13 6.18 -0.71
C PHE A 91 -29.53 4.84 -0.10
N ILE A 92 -29.88 4.82 1.19
CA ILE A 92 -30.33 3.60 1.89
C ILE A 92 -31.52 2.96 1.17
N ASN A 93 -32.54 3.74 0.80
CA ASN A 93 -33.71 3.23 0.10
C ASN A 93 -33.35 2.63 -1.27
N GLU A 94 -32.47 3.28 -2.02
CA GLU A 94 -32.00 2.79 -3.32
C GLU A 94 -31.20 1.48 -3.17
N VAL A 95 -30.27 1.42 -2.22
CA VAL A 95 -29.49 0.20 -1.92
C VAL A 95 -30.44 -0.94 -1.53
N ASN A 96 -31.34 -0.72 -0.58
CA ASN A 96 -32.30 -1.73 -0.14
C ASN A 96 -33.18 -2.24 -1.28
N ALA A 97 -33.67 -1.34 -2.16
CA ALA A 97 -34.46 -1.73 -3.32
C ALA A 97 -33.67 -2.58 -4.32
N ILE A 98 -32.36 -2.35 -4.46
CA ILE A 98 -31.49 -3.15 -5.33
C ILE A 98 -31.17 -4.50 -4.68
N LEU A 99 -30.85 -4.54 -3.39
CA LEU A 99 -30.57 -5.78 -2.67
C LEU A 99 -31.79 -6.71 -2.65
N GLN A 100 -33.00 -6.17 -2.48
CA GLN A 100 -34.27 -6.92 -2.61
C GLN A 100 -34.42 -7.60 -3.97
N LYS A 101 -34.01 -6.96 -5.07
CA LYS A 101 -34.02 -7.58 -6.42
C LYS A 101 -32.97 -8.69 -6.60
N HIS A 102 -31.98 -8.73 -5.72
CA HIS A 102 -30.92 -9.73 -5.69
C HIS A 102 -31.09 -10.75 -4.57
N GLN A 103 -32.25 -10.75 -3.90
CA GLN A 103 -32.57 -11.76 -2.90
C GLN A 103 -32.48 -13.16 -3.54
N ASP A 104 -31.92 -14.11 -2.78
CA ASP A 104 -31.68 -15.50 -3.17
C ASP A 104 -30.72 -15.72 -4.36
N LYS A 105 -29.97 -14.68 -4.77
CA LYS A 105 -28.93 -14.78 -5.80
C LYS A 105 -27.54 -14.79 -5.20
N VAL A 106 -26.62 -15.44 -5.89
CA VAL A 106 -25.20 -15.37 -5.54
C VAL A 106 -24.66 -14.02 -5.99
N VAL A 107 -24.16 -13.24 -5.04
CA VAL A 107 -23.44 -11.99 -5.29
C VAL A 107 -22.01 -12.24 -4.86
N GLU A 108 -21.06 -12.22 -5.79
CA GLU A 108 -19.66 -12.49 -5.49
C GLU A 108 -19.00 -11.34 -4.72
N THR A 109 -19.37 -10.10 -5.04
CA THR A 109 -18.78 -8.89 -4.47
C THR A 109 -19.86 -7.89 -4.05
N LEU A 110 -19.83 -7.48 -2.78
CA LEU A 110 -20.65 -6.41 -2.24
C LEU A 110 -19.75 -5.30 -1.68
N GLU A 111 -19.84 -4.11 -2.24
CA GLU A 111 -19.14 -2.93 -1.75
C GLU A 111 -20.14 -1.83 -1.44
N VAL A 112 -20.07 -1.29 -0.23
CA VAL A 112 -20.88 -0.16 0.21
C VAL A 112 -19.96 0.92 0.77
N ARG A 113 -20.08 2.14 0.27
CA ARG A 113 -19.36 3.33 0.73
C ARG A 113 -20.34 4.43 1.10
N ILE A 114 -20.40 4.77 2.39
CA ILE A 114 -21.32 5.77 2.96
C ILE A 114 -20.70 6.35 4.24
N ASP A 115 -20.87 7.64 4.50
CA ASP A 115 -20.40 8.22 5.76
C ASP A 115 -21.30 7.77 6.93
N PHE A 116 -20.70 7.24 8.01
CA PHE A 116 -21.41 6.89 9.24
C PHE A 116 -21.49 8.08 10.21
N VAL A 117 -22.58 8.84 10.13
CA VAL A 117 -22.79 10.08 10.91
C VAL A 117 -24.02 10.06 11.83
N ASP A 118 -24.93 9.09 11.65
CA ASP A 118 -26.10 8.88 12.51
C ASP A 118 -26.27 7.37 12.76
N SER A 119 -25.76 6.90 13.90
CA SER A 119 -25.70 5.48 14.21
C SER A 119 -27.09 4.84 14.33
N LEU A 120 -28.09 5.56 14.84
CA LEU A 120 -29.45 5.05 14.98
C LEU A 120 -30.14 4.88 13.62
N LEU A 121 -29.90 5.82 12.69
CA LEU A 121 -30.47 5.75 11.34
C LEU A 121 -29.79 4.68 10.49
N VAL A 122 -28.45 4.60 10.52
CA VAL A 122 -27.69 3.85 9.51
C VAL A 122 -27.40 2.41 9.94
N SER A 123 -27.14 2.15 11.23
CA SER A 123 -26.71 0.82 11.72
C SER A 123 -27.68 -0.32 11.39
N PRO A 124 -29.02 -0.18 11.53
CA PRO A 124 -29.96 -1.25 11.19
C PRO A 124 -29.88 -1.66 9.71
N HIS A 125 -29.60 -0.69 8.83
CA HIS A 125 -29.45 -0.95 7.39
C HIS A 125 -28.11 -1.61 7.07
N ILE A 126 -27.02 -1.18 7.70
CA ILE A 126 -25.73 -1.87 7.53
C ILE A 126 -25.83 -3.32 8.03
N ASN A 127 -26.51 -3.58 9.16
CA ASN A 127 -26.78 -4.94 9.63
C ASN A 127 -27.52 -5.77 8.56
N SER A 128 -28.54 -5.19 7.90
CA SER A 128 -29.25 -5.87 6.81
C SER A 128 -28.37 -6.12 5.58
N TRP A 129 -27.40 -5.24 5.29
CA TRP A 129 -26.47 -5.40 4.18
C TRP A 129 -25.44 -6.49 4.46
N VAL A 130 -24.98 -6.60 5.72
CA VAL A 130 -24.16 -7.71 6.18
C VAL A 130 -24.95 -9.02 6.09
N ASP A 131 -26.20 -9.07 6.57
CA ASP A 131 -27.07 -10.25 6.45
C ASP A 131 -27.31 -10.66 4.98
N PHE A 132 -27.49 -9.68 4.09
CA PHE A 132 -27.55 -9.92 2.65
C PHE A 132 -26.24 -10.54 2.13
N ALA A 133 -25.08 -10.04 2.55
CA ALA A 133 -23.78 -10.58 2.14
C ALA A 133 -23.62 -12.07 2.53
N LEU A 134 -24.08 -12.42 3.74
CA LEU A 134 -24.13 -13.80 4.22
C LEU A 134 -25.03 -14.67 3.33
N SER A 135 -26.28 -14.23 3.15
CA SER A 135 -27.30 -14.98 2.40
C SER A 135 -26.95 -15.15 0.92
N SER A 136 -26.26 -14.17 0.34
CA SER A 136 -25.84 -14.16 -1.07
C SER A 136 -24.50 -14.86 -1.32
N ARG A 137 -23.89 -15.48 -0.30
CA ARG A 137 -22.58 -16.16 -0.38
C ARG A 137 -21.47 -15.25 -0.92
N THR A 138 -21.47 -14.01 -0.45
CA THR A 138 -20.49 -13.00 -0.84
C THR A 138 -19.06 -13.44 -0.53
N LYS A 139 -18.17 -13.30 -1.52
CA LYS A 139 -16.73 -13.59 -1.38
C LYS A 139 -15.92 -12.34 -1.05
N ASN A 140 -16.33 -11.18 -1.55
CA ASN A 140 -15.63 -9.91 -1.33
C ASN A 140 -16.59 -8.91 -0.70
N LEU A 141 -16.36 -8.56 0.55
CA LEU A 141 -17.15 -7.58 1.29
C LEU A 141 -16.32 -6.32 1.56
N THR A 142 -16.85 -5.17 1.17
CA THR A 142 -16.30 -3.87 1.54
C THR A 142 -17.38 -3.03 2.20
N LEU A 143 -17.12 -2.61 3.44
CA LEU A 143 -17.90 -1.62 4.16
C LEU A 143 -16.97 -0.43 4.45
N ASP A 144 -17.05 0.60 3.61
CA ASP A 144 -16.32 1.85 3.83
C ASP A 144 -17.24 2.86 4.49
N LEU A 145 -17.17 2.95 5.83
CA LEU A 145 -18.08 3.76 6.64
C LEU A 145 -17.47 5.08 7.11
N LYS A 146 -16.24 5.37 6.70
CA LYS A 146 -15.43 6.49 7.17
C LYS A 146 -16.09 7.83 6.83
N PRO A 147 -16.39 8.70 7.80
CA PRO A 147 -16.84 10.08 7.55
C PRO A 147 -15.71 10.96 6.98
N LYS A 148 -16.05 12.11 6.38
CA LYS A 148 -15.04 13.10 5.98
C LYS A 148 -14.22 13.59 7.18
N CYS A 149 -14.91 13.96 8.28
CA CYS A 149 -14.30 14.42 9.52
C CYS A 149 -14.20 13.27 10.55
N PHE A 150 -13.65 12.12 10.15
CA PHE A 150 -13.62 10.93 11.00
C PHE A 150 -12.88 11.13 12.33
N TRP A 151 -11.99 12.12 12.42
CA TRP A 151 -11.28 12.48 13.67
C TRP A 151 -12.19 13.16 14.71
N GLU A 152 -13.35 13.68 14.30
CA GLU A 152 -14.36 14.29 15.19
C GLU A 152 -15.43 13.27 15.65
N CYS A 153 -15.50 12.10 15.02
CA CYS A 153 -16.52 11.09 15.28
C CYS A 153 -15.96 9.95 16.14
N ASN A 154 -16.42 9.85 17.39
CA ASN A 154 -16.03 8.74 18.28
C ASN A 154 -16.93 7.51 18.15
N ASP A 155 -18.16 7.66 17.66
CA ASP A 155 -19.11 6.55 17.52
C ASP A 155 -18.83 5.78 16.22
N ARG A 156 -18.35 4.55 16.35
CA ARG A 156 -18.01 3.67 15.22
C ARG A 156 -19.07 2.58 15.11
N TYR A 157 -19.32 2.10 13.89
CA TYR A 157 -20.29 1.04 13.67
C TYR A 157 -19.85 -0.26 14.34
N ASP A 158 -20.64 -0.78 15.27
CA ASP A 158 -20.40 -2.10 15.88
C ASP A 158 -20.65 -3.22 14.86
N PHE A 159 -19.58 -3.95 14.51
CA PHE A 159 -19.70 -5.04 13.55
C PHE A 159 -20.57 -6.16 14.12
N PRO A 160 -21.58 -6.64 13.37
CA PRO A 160 -22.62 -7.50 13.91
C PRO A 160 -22.19 -8.96 13.90
N PHE A 161 -21.20 -9.33 14.73
CA PHE A 161 -20.70 -10.70 14.86
C PHE A 161 -21.81 -11.72 15.19
N GLN A 162 -22.87 -11.29 15.85
CA GLN A 162 -24.04 -12.11 16.18
C GLN A 162 -24.75 -12.67 14.95
N LEU A 163 -24.66 -12.00 13.80
CA LEU A 163 -25.21 -12.50 12.54
C LEU A 163 -24.44 -13.70 12.00
N LEU A 164 -23.18 -13.89 12.44
CA LEU A 164 -22.30 -14.96 11.95
C LEU A 164 -22.55 -16.31 12.63
N ASP A 165 -23.20 -16.31 13.80
CA ASP A 165 -23.52 -17.51 14.58
C ASP A 165 -24.91 -18.09 14.23
N GLY A 166 -25.66 -17.46 13.31
CA GLY A 166 -27.03 -17.82 12.96
C GLY A 166 -27.18 -18.99 11.98
N VAL A 167 -28.42 -19.49 11.85
CA VAL A 167 -28.84 -20.60 10.97
C VAL A 167 -28.51 -20.38 9.48
N ARG A 168 -28.34 -19.12 9.06
CA ARG A 168 -28.16 -18.71 7.65
C ARG A 168 -26.72 -18.61 7.17
N GLY A 169 -25.72 -18.83 8.03
CA GLY A 169 -24.40 -19.24 7.55
C GLY A 169 -23.21 -18.57 8.20
N SER A 170 -22.16 -19.37 8.29
CA SER A 170 -20.77 -18.93 8.46
C SER A 170 -20.34 -18.08 7.26
N MET A 171 -19.52 -17.04 7.49
CA MET A 171 -18.79 -16.28 6.45
C MET A 171 -17.69 -17.12 5.76
N SER A 172 -17.88 -18.44 5.64
CA SER A 172 -16.92 -19.35 5.04
C SER A 172 -16.69 -19.03 3.56
N HIS A 173 -17.60 -18.37 2.87
CA HIS A 173 -17.39 -17.95 1.48
C HIS A 173 -16.50 -16.71 1.35
N LEU A 174 -16.31 -15.95 2.43
CA LEU A 174 -15.58 -14.69 2.39
C LEU A 174 -14.08 -14.93 2.17
N CYS A 175 -13.58 -14.38 1.08
CA CYS A 175 -12.17 -14.40 0.70
C CYS A 175 -11.49 -13.05 0.90
N ARG A 176 -12.24 -11.94 0.81
CA ARG A 176 -11.71 -10.58 1.00
C ARG A 176 -12.67 -9.75 1.85
N MET A 177 -12.12 -9.06 2.83
CA MET A 177 -12.89 -8.19 3.71
C MET A 177 -12.15 -6.86 3.86
N GLN A 178 -12.86 -5.76 3.62
CA GLN A 178 -12.43 -4.42 3.95
C GLN A 178 -13.46 -3.76 4.85
N LEU A 179 -13.04 -3.35 6.05
CA LEU A 179 -13.87 -2.65 7.01
C LEU A 179 -13.20 -1.30 7.31
N SER A 180 -13.96 -0.22 7.17
CA SER A 180 -13.52 1.12 7.52
C SER A 180 -14.46 1.73 8.55
N PHE A 181 -13.92 2.33 9.62
CA PHE A 181 -14.70 3.04 10.63
C PHE A 181 -15.67 2.14 11.42
N VAL A 182 -15.14 1.01 11.92
CA VAL A 182 -15.90 -0.07 12.58
C VAL A 182 -15.33 -0.38 13.97
N SER A 183 -16.18 -0.79 14.90
CA SER A 183 -15.80 -1.42 16.17
C SER A 183 -15.89 -2.95 16.05
N LEU A 184 -14.81 -3.67 16.39
CA LEU A 184 -14.81 -5.12 16.40
C LEU A 184 -14.87 -5.64 17.83
N ASN A 185 -16.00 -6.27 18.18
CA ASN A 185 -16.23 -6.92 19.46
C ASN A 185 -16.60 -8.39 19.22
N PRO A 186 -15.63 -9.26 18.87
CA PRO A 186 -15.91 -10.66 18.58
C PRO A 186 -16.38 -11.40 19.85
N PRO A 187 -17.39 -12.28 19.75
CA PRO A 187 -17.77 -13.12 20.89
C PRO A 187 -16.69 -14.19 21.14
N SER A 188 -16.64 -14.73 22.36
CA SER A 188 -15.60 -15.70 22.76
C SER A 188 -15.61 -17.03 22.00
N ASN A 189 -16.75 -17.37 21.38
CA ASN A 189 -16.94 -18.55 20.54
C ASN A 189 -16.73 -18.27 19.04
N PHE A 190 -16.21 -17.09 18.68
CA PHE A 190 -16.02 -16.70 17.29
C PHE A 190 -15.10 -17.70 16.57
N ARG A 191 -15.59 -18.24 15.45
CA ARG A 191 -14.91 -19.30 14.68
C ARG A 191 -14.04 -18.78 13.53
N GLY A 192 -13.91 -17.47 13.39
CA GLY A 192 -13.10 -16.86 12.34
C GLY A 192 -13.72 -16.84 10.95
N PHE A 193 -12.88 -16.42 10.01
CA PHE A 193 -13.16 -16.39 8.58
C PHE A 193 -12.21 -17.38 7.88
N PRO A 194 -12.59 -18.67 7.75
CA PRO A 194 -11.63 -19.73 7.41
C PRO A 194 -11.04 -19.61 6.01
N ASN A 195 -11.75 -19.01 5.05
CA ASN A 195 -11.28 -18.83 3.67
C ASN A 195 -10.82 -17.39 3.37
N LEU A 196 -10.69 -16.56 4.39
CA LEU A 196 -10.28 -15.17 4.22
C LEU A 196 -8.80 -15.11 3.85
N ARG A 197 -8.52 -14.52 2.68
CA ARG A 197 -7.18 -14.36 2.12
C ARG A 197 -6.70 -12.92 2.21
N LYS A 198 -7.61 -11.93 2.17
CA LYS A 198 -7.26 -10.51 2.31
C LYS A 198 -8.13 -9.83 3.36
N LEU A 199 -7.48 -9.16 4.31
CA LEU A 199 -8.13 -8.36 5.33
C LEU A 199 -7.56 -6.94 5.34
N HIS A 200 -8.43 -5.95 5.15
CA HIS A 200 -8.12 -4.53 5.29
C HIS A 200 -8.95 -3.94 6.42
N LEU A 201 -8.30 -3.46 7.47
CA LEU A 201 -8.92 -2.75 8.57
C LEU A 201 -8.45 -1.29 8.52
N GLN A 202 -9.38 -0.36 8.35
CA GLN A 202 -9.10 1.08 8.33
C GLN A 202 -9.88 1.77 9.45
N ILE A 203 -9.21 2.50 10.34
CA ILE A 203 -9.86 3.26 11.44
C ILE A 203 -10.78 2.34 12.28
N VAL A 204 -10.30 1.14 12.59
CA VAL A 204 -11.05 0.15 13.37
C VAL A 204 -10.76 0.29 14.86
N CYS A 205 -11.79 0.21 15.70
CA CYS A 205 -11.66 0.18 17.15
C CYS A 205 -11.73 -1.27 17.59
N VAL A 206 -10.65 -1.77 18.17
CA VAL A 206 -10.55 -3.15 18.64
C VAL A 206 -9.42 -3.22 19.65
N ASN A 207 -9.57 -4.00 20.72
CA ASN A 207 -8.45 -4.23 21.62
C ASN A 207 -7.46 -5.27 21.01
N GLY A 208 -6.21 -5.29 21.47
CA GLY A 208 -5.18 -6.17 20.89
C GLY A 208 -5.55 -7.66 20.96
N LYS A 209 -6.17 -8.11 22.06
CA LYS A 209 -6.55 -9.52 22.27
C LYS A 209 -7.66 -9.98 21.35
N ASP A 210 -8.66 -9.14 21.11
CA ASP A 210 -9.76 -9.42 20.20
C ASP A 210 -9.29 -9.46 18.76
N LEU A 211 -8.40 -8.54 18.36
CA LEU A 211 -7.80 -8.59 17.04
C LEU A 211 -6.92 -9.83 16.87
N GLN A 212 -6.11 -10.17 17.88
CA GLN A 212 -5.34 -11.42 17.91
C GLN A 212 -6.26 -12.63 17.72
N HIS A 213 -7.39 -12.67 18.44
CA HIS A 213 -8.36 -13.76 18.32
C HIS A 213 -8.93 -13.84 16.89
N VAL A 214 -9.38 -12.73 16.31
CA VAL A 214 -9.88 -12.67 14.93
C VAL A 214 -8.84 -13.17 13.94
N LEU A 215 -7.59 -12.70 14.03
CA LEU A 215 -6.50 -13.09 13.13
C LEU A 215 -6.12 -14.57 13.31
N SER A 216 -6.10 -15.08 14.54
CA SER A 216 -5.79 -16.48 14.84
C SER A 216 -6.78 -17.46 14.20
N CYS A 217 -8.01 -17.02 13.96
CA CYS A 217 -9.04 -17.82 13.31
C CYS A 217 -9.10 -17.63 11.77
N CYS A 218 -8.21 -16.82 11.19
CA CYS A 218 -8.09 -16.59 9.74
C CYS A 218 -6.86 -17.31 9.16
N CYS A 219 -6.88 -18.65 9.16
CA CYS A 219 -5.71 -19.47 8.85
C CYS A 219 -5.16 -19.34 7.41
N ASN A 220 -6.00 -18.94 6.45
CA ASN A 220 -5.63 -18.78 5.03
C ASN A 220 -5.27 -17.33 4.65
N LEU A 221 -5.03 -16.46 5.63
CA LEU A 221 -4.77 -15.05 5.38
C LEU A 221 -3.43 -14.86 4.65
N GLU A 222 -3.46 -14.21 3.49
CA GLU A 222 -2.30 -13.93 2.64
C GLU A 222 -1.88 -12.46 2.68
N TRP A 223 -2.82 -11.56 2.94
CA TRP A 223 -2.63 -10.12 2.90
C TRP A 223 -3.37 -9.46 4.06
N LEU A 224 -2.63 -8.71 4.88
CA LEU A 224 -3.17 -7.97 6.02
C LEU A 224 -2.74 -6.50 5.93
N CYS A 225 -3.71 -5.58 6.01
CA CYS A 225 -3.46 -4.16 6.17
C CYS A 225 -4.25 -3.61 7.36
N ILE A 226 -3.55 -2.93 8.25
CA ILE A 226 -4.09 -2.28 9.45
C ILE A 226 -3.71 -0.80 9.35
N ASP A 227 -4.67 0.05 9.01
CA ASP A 227 -4.49 1.49 8.77
C ASP A 227 -5.26 2.29 9.83
N ARG A 228 -4.57 3.16 10.58
CA ARG A 228 -5.16 4.09 11.57
C ARG A 228 -6.06 3.41 12.62
N CYS A 229 -5.77 2.16 12.98
CA CYS A 229 -6.60 1.43 13.95
C CYS A 229 -6.25 1.84 15.38
N ASP A 230 -7.27 1.94 16.24
CA ASP A 230 -7.12 2.31 17.65
C ASP A 230 -6.80 1.06 18.48
N LEU A 231 -5.55 0.59 18.37
CA LEU A 231 -5.01 -0.58 19.05
C LEU A 231 -4.24 -0.15 20.29
N LYS A 232 -4.89 -0.14 21.46
CA LYS A 232 -4.29 0.28 22.74
C LYS A 232 -3.56 -0.85 23.48
N ASP A 233 -2.83 -1.69 22.76
CA ASP A 233 -2.10 -2.84 23.33
C ASP A 233 -1.03 -3.35 22.33
N GLU A 234 -0.35 -4.44 22.67
CA GLU A 234 0.52 -5.19 21.77
C GLU A 234 -0.29 -5.95 20.70
N LEU A 235 0.19 -5.95 19.45
CA LEU A 235 -0.33 -6.81 18.38
C LEU A 235 0.53 -8.06 18.28
N ILE A 236 0.15 -9.09 19.04
CA ILE A 236 0.82 -10.39 19.03
C ILE A 236 -0.11 -11.42 18.41
N VAL A 237 0.36 -12.16 17.42
CA VAL A 237 -0.35 -13.32 16.88
C VAL A 237 0.53 -14.55 17.02
N ASP A 238 0.27 -15.33 18.08
CA ASP A 238 1.01 -16.56 18.38
C ASP A 238 0.69 -17.73 17.42
N GLY A 239 -0.43 -17.64 16.69
CA GLY A 239 -0.80 -18.62 15.67
C GLY A 239 0.11 -18.57 14.45
N LEU A 240 0.41 -19.72 13.85
CA LEU A 240 1.19 -19.79 12.61
C LEU A 240 0.38 -19.28 11.42
N LEU A 241 0.63 -18.03 11.01
CA LEU A 241 0.07 -17.47 9.78
C LEU A 241 0.94 -17.88 8.58
N THR A 242 0.92 -19.18 8.28
CA THR A 242 1.78 -19.78 7.24
C THR A 242 1.50 -19.26 5.83
N HIS A 243 0.29 -18.75 5.56
CA HIS A 243 -0.07 -18.21 4.26
C HIS A 243 0.19 -16.71 4.11
N LEU A 244 0.54 -16.00 5.18
CA LEU A 244 0.69 -14.55 5.14
C LEU A 244 1.93 -14.17 4.32
N LEU A 245 1.71 -13.44 3.22
CA LEU A 245 2.74 -12.97 2.29
C LEU A 245 3.00 -11.48 2.43
N TYR A 246 1.98 -10.71 2.83
CA TYR A 246 2.04 -9.26 2.92
C TYR A 246 1.42 -8.76 4.23
N LEU A 247 2.16 -7.92 4.95
CA LEU A 247 1.71 -7.25 6.17
C LEU A 247 2.00 -5.75 6.06
N ARG A 248 0.97 -4.93 6.21
CA ARG A 248 1.07 -3.48 6.34
C ARG A 248 0.43 -3.00 7.62
N VAL A 249 1.14 -2.19 8.40
CA VAL A 249 0.63 -1.52 9.59
C VAL A 249 0.99 -0.05 9.50
N GLU A 250 0.00 0.82 9.45
CA GLU A 250 0.22 2.26 9.28
C GLU A 250 -0.61 3.12 10.23
N TYR A 251 0.00 4.18 10.75
CA TYR A 251 -0.61 5.23 11.55
C TYR A 251 -1.38 4.74 12.80
N CYS A 252 -0.96 3.62 13.40
CA CYS A 252 -1.52 3.07 14.64
C CYS A 252 -0.82 3.68 15.86
N MET A 253 -1.27 4.88 16.27
CA MET A 253 -0.56 5.73 17.25
C MET A 253 -0.41 5.14 18.67
N PHE A 254 -1.31 4.25 19.09
CA PHE A 254 -1.29 3.67 20.45
C PHE A 254 -0.71 2.25 20.52
N LEU A 255 -0.31 1.70 19.37
CA LEU A 255 0.26 0.37 19.28
C LEU A 255 1.64 0.37 19.95
N THR A 256 1.92 -0.60 20.82
CA THR A 256 3.18 -0.64 21.60
C THR A 256 4.18 -1.67 21.10
N LYS A 257 3.74 -2.68 20.35
CA LYS A 257 4.58 -3.78 19.84
C LYS A 257 3.90 -4.54 18.72
N ILE A 258 4.69 -5.08 17.79
CA ILE A 258 4.24 -6.02 16.76
C ILE A 258 4.99 -7.34 16.91
N LYS A 259 4.27 -8.46 16.91
CA LYS A 259 4.86 -9.80 16.83
C LYS A 259 4.01 -10.74 15.98
N PHE A 260 4.61 -11.31 14.95
CA PHE A 260 3.95 -12.27 14.07
C PHE A 260 4.81 -13.51 13.83
N HIS A 261 4.17 -14.68 13.89
CA HIS A 261 4.75 -15.92 13.40
C HIS A 261 4.30 -16.19 11.94
N ALA A 262 4.93 -15.50 10.98
CA ALA A 262 4.59 -15.58 9.56
C ALA A 262 5.79 -16.06 8.71
N VAL A 263 5.98 -17.39 8.64
CA VAL A 263 7.17 -18.01 8.00
C VAL A 263 7.36 -17.69 6.52
N ASN A 264 6.27 -17.40 5.81
CA ASN A 264 6.27 -17.10 4.38
C ASN A 264 6.09 -15.61 4.06
N LEU A 265 6.15 -14.72 5.07
CA LEU A 265 6.02 -13.29 4.87
C LEU A 265 7.10 -12.81 3.91
N ALA A 266 6.68 -12.18 2.81
CA ALA A 266 7.56 -11.69 1.75
C ALA A 266 7.76 -10.17 1.82
N THR A 267 6.71 -9.45 2.21
CA THR A 267 6.71 -7.98 2.27
C THR A 267 6.12 -7.49 3.60
N PHE A 268 6.86 -6.60 4.25
CA PHE A 268 6.42 -5.89 5.44
C PHE A 268 6.50 -4.37 5.22
N GLU A 269 5.40 -3.67 5.50
CA GLU A 269 5.34 -2.21 5.45
C GLU A 269 4.90 -1.68 6.82
N TYR A 270 5.66 -0.73 7.37
CA TYR A 270 5.37 -0.08 8.63
C TYR A 270 5.46 1.43 8.48
N ASN A 271 4.44 2.15 8.94
CA ASN A 271 4.46 3.60 9.08
C ASN A 271 3.89 3.99 10.46
N GLY A 272 4.67 4.64 11.32
CA GLY A 272 4.19 5.16 12.60
C GLY A 272 5.25 5.28 13.70
N PRO A 273 4.86 5.18 14.98
CA PRO A 273 5.79 5.42 16.08
C PRO A 273 6.90 4.37 16.19
N PHE A 274 8.04 4.72 16.76
CA PHE A 274 9.10 3.73 17.00
C PHE A 274 8.69 2.71 18.07
N ILE A 275 8.43 1.47 17.64
CA ILE A 275 8.04 0.34 18.51
C ILE A 275 8.88 -0.91 18.24
N PRO A 276 8.99 -1.83 19.20
CA PRO A 276 9.58 -3.14 18.95
C PRO A 276 8.75 -3.95 17.94
N ILE A 277 9.44 -4.52 16.95
CA ILE A 277 8.86 -5.37 15.91
C ILE A 277 9.59 -6.72 15.97
N ASP A 278 8.86 -7.80 16.18
CA ASP A 278 9.39 -9.17 16.18
C ASP A 278 8.78 -9.97 15.02
N LEU A 279 9.59 -10.11 13.97
CA LEU A 279 9.33 -10.90 12.78
C LEU A 279 10.46 -11.91 12.56
N THR A 280 11.12 -12.34 13.65
CA THR A 280 12.32 -13.21 13.60
C THR A 280 12.07 -14.54 12.90
N ASN A 281 10.83 -15.03 12.96
CA ASN A 281 10.39 -16.26 12.29
C ASN A 281 10.05 -16.07 10.79
N SER A 282 10.12 -14.85 10.26
CA SER A 282 9.81 -14.52 8.86
C SER A 282 11.04 -14.75 7.97
N LEU A 283 11.40 -16.02 7.77
CA LEU A 283 12.63 -16.41 7.09
C LEU A 283 12.66 -16.08 5.58
N LYS A 284 11.50 -15.81 4.97
CA LYS A 284 11.35 -15.48 3.54
C LYS A 284 11.16 -13.98 3.27
N LEU A 285 11.40 -13.12 4.26
CA LEU A 285 11.17 -11.68 4.13
C LEU A 285 12.08 -11.07 3.06
N GLN A 286 11.49 -10.67 1.94
CA GLN A 286 12.21 -10.10 0.80
C GLN A 286 12.34 -8.59 0.93
N SER A 287 11.30 -7.91 1.43
CA SER A 287 11.27 -6.46 1.51
C SER A 287 10.63 -6.01 2.83
N ALA A 288 11.31 -5.08 3.51
CA ALA A 288 10.74 -4.32 4.61
C ALA A 288 10.84 -2.83 4.29
N ASN A 289 9.73 -2.10 4.34
CA ASN A 289 9.69 -0.65 4.22
C ASN A 289 9.21 -0.06 5.55
N ILE A 290 10.06 0.70 6.21
CA ILE A 290 9.86 1.20 7.57
C ILE A 290 9.96 2.72 7.56
N GLU A 291 8.85 3.38 7.88
CA GLU A 291 8.73 4.82 8.05
C GLU A 291 8.41 5.10 9.52
N LEU A 292 9.29 5.81 10.22
CA LEU A 292 9.14 6.10 11.64
C LEU A 292 8.92 7.59 11.87
N ASP A 293 7.93 7.94 12.68
CA ASP A 293 7.63 9.35 13.00
C ASP A 293 8.85 10.02 13.68
N ILE A 294 9.35 9.37 14.74
CA ILE A 294 10.43 9.91 15.58
C ILE A 294 11.27 8.75 16.11
N ALA A 295 12.56 8.77 15.85
CA ALA A 295 13.47 7.77 16.41
C ALA A 295 14.93 8.23 16.44
N ASN A 296 15.68 7.66 17.40
CA ASN A 296 17.12 7.59 17.27
C ASN A 296 17.46 6.55 16.20
N PHE A 297 18.20 6.98 15.17
CA PHE A 297 18.50 6.14 14.01
C PHE A 297 19.19 4.84 14.37
N GLN A 298 20.17 4.91 15.26
CA GLN A 298 20.97 3.75 15.56
C GLN A 298 20.22 2.76 16.48
N HIS A 299 19.41 3.26 17.42
CA HIS A 299 18.48 2.41 18.18
C HIS A 299 17.43 1.75 17.28
N ALA A 300 16.90 2.50 16.31
CA ALA A 300 15.96 1.96 15.33
C ALA A 300 16.62 0.80 14.56
N LEU A 301 17.80 1.02 13.97
CA LEU A 301 18.54 -0.03 13.27
C LEU A 301 18.83 -1.27 14.13
N ALA A 302 19.24 -1.09 15.39
CA ALA A 302 19.47 -2.19 16.31
C ALA A 302 18.18 -2.98 16.59
N SER A 303 17.05 -2.28 16.76
CA SER A 303 15.73 -2.91 16.93
C SER A 303 15.30 -3.69 15.70
N LEU A 304 15.42 -3.12 14.49
CA LEU A 304 15.05 -3.79 13.24
C LEU A 304 15.93 -5.02 12.95
N LEU A 305 17.22 -4.95 13.29
CA LEU A 305 18.12 -6.09 13.18
C LEU A 305 17.71 -7.24 14.09
N ASN A 306 17.29 -6.95 15.31
CA ASN A 306 16.74 -7.95 16.22
C ASN A 306 15.38 -8.46 15.75
N GLY A 307 14.60 -7.61 15.08
CA GLY A 307 13.24 -7.89 14.67
C GLY A 307 13.13 -8.78 13.44
N PHE A 308 13.92 -8.53 12.40
CA PHE A 308 13.84 -9.27 11.13
C PHE A 308 15.23 -9.38 10.46
N PRO A 309 16.14 -10.17 11.06
CA PRO A 309 17.54 -10.28 10.60
C PRO A 309 17.68 -10.90 9.20
N SER A 310 16.66 -11.61 8.70
CA SER A 310 16.65 -12.34 7.43
C SER A 310 16.33 -11.48 6.19
N VAL A 311 15.98 -10.20 6.37
CA VAL A 311 15.50 -9.33 5.29
C VAL A 311 16.52 -9.15 4.16
N LEU A 312 16.05 -9.18 2.90
CA LEU A 312 16.89 -8.97 1.71
C LEU A 312 16.99 -7.49 1.29
N ASN A 313 15.87 -6.77 1.31
CA ASN A 313 15.79 -5.36 0.93
C ASN A 313 15.14 -4.56 2.06
N LEU A 314 15.84 -3.53 2.55
CA LEU A 314 15.34 -2.67 3.62
C LEU A 314 15.25 -1.23 3.11
N THR A 315 14.07 -0.63 3.24
CA THR A 315 13.88 0.82 3.14
C THR A 315 13.60 1.35 4.53
N LEU A 316 14.35 2.36 4.96
CA LEU A 316 14.19 3.01 6.25
C LEU A 316 14.13 4.53 6.08
N GLU A 317 13.04 5.11 6.55
CA GLU A 317 12.76 6.54 6.63
C GLU A 317 12.42 6.89 8.08
N ILE A 318 12.99 7.98 8.58
CA ILE A 318 12.70 8.49 9.92
C ILE A 318 12.43 9.98 9.78
N ASP A 319 11.19 10.41 9.99
CA ASP A 319 10.75 11.79 9.77
C ASP A 319 11.51 12.74 10.70
N LEU A 320 11.54 12.44 12.00
CA LEU A 320 12.34 13.19 12.98
C LEU A 320 13.48 12.30 13.51
N GLN A 321 14.59 12.34 12.79
CA GLN A 321 15.78 11.54 13.08
C GLN A 321 16.72 12.22 14.09
N TYR A 322 17.10 11.48 15.13
CA TYR A 322 18.21 11.84 16.01
C TYR A 322 19.42 10.93 15.77
N LEU A 323 20.61 11.53 15.79
CA LEU A 323 21.88 10.83 15.67
C LEU A 323 22.66 10.91 16.98
N GLU A 324 23.20 9.78 17.43
CA GLU A 324 24.19 9.73 18.52
C GLU A 324 25.58 10.15 18.06
N LYS A 325 26.30 10.85 18.96
CA LYS A 325 27.65 11.38 18.70
C LYS A 325 28.72 10.28 18.69
N GLN A 326 28.59 9.29 19.56
CA GLN A 326 29.51 8.16 19.68
C GLN A 326 28.70 6.87 19.69
N TRP A 327 28.60 6.22 18.52
CA TRP A 327 28.02 4.89 18.41
C TRP A 327 29.14 3.86 18.27
N SER A 328 29.34 3.00 19.26
CA SER A 328 30.11 1.77 19.10
C SER A 328 29.17 0.64 18.71
N TRP A 329 29.34 0.10 17.50
CA TRP A 329 28.64 -1.12 17.13
C TRP A 329 29.39 -2.32 17.74
N ASP A 330 29.13 -2.58 19.02
CA ASP A 330 29.66 -3.75 19.74
C ASP A 330 28.69 -4.96 19.67
N ASN A 331 27.59 -4.83 18.93
CA ASN A 331 26.60 -5.89 18.77
C ASN A 331 27.12 -6.97 17.79
N PRO A 332 27.17 -8.26 18.20
CA PRO A 332 27.60 -9.35 17.31
C PRO A 332 26.62 -9.64 16.17
N LEU A 333 25.38 -9.15 16.26
CA LEU A 333 24.35 -9.38 15.26
C LEU A 333 24.65 -8.60 13.98
N LYS A 334 24.35 -9.24 12.85
CA LYS A 334 24.52 -8.70 11.50
C LYS A 334 23.34 -9.10 10.63
N PHE A 335 22.96 -8.22 9.73
CA PHE A 335 22.09 -8.54 8.61
C PHE A 335 22.85 -9.41 7.61
N TYR A 336 22.84 -10.72 7.82
CA TYR A 336 23.57 -11.66 6.95
C TYR A 336 22.95 -11.79 5.56
N ASN A 337 21.68 -11.42 5.39
CA ASN A 337 20.97 -11.59 4.12
C ASN A 337 20.75 -10.28 3.37
N LEU A 338 20.91 -9.12 4.01
CA LEU A 338 20.58 -7.83 3.42
C LEU A 338 21.52 -7.54 2.23
N ARG A 339 20.91 -7.36 1.06
CA ARG A 339 21.60 -7.05 -0.21
C ARG A 339 21.37 -5.62 -0.65
N ARG A 340 20.20 -5.05 -0.33
CA ARG A 340 19.84 -3.69 -0.70
C ARG A 340 19.37 -2.90 0.49
N LEU A 341 19.92 -1.69 0.64
CA LEU A 341 19.50 -0.76 1.66
C LEU A 341 19.16 0.58 0.99
N GLN A 342 17.96 1.08 1.27
CA GLN A 342 17.52 2.42 0.92
C GLN A 342 17.28 3.21 2.20
N LEU A 343 17.99 4.32 2.37
CA LEU A 343 17.87 5.20 3.53
C LEU A 343 17.37 6.57 3.12
N PHE A 344 16.35 7.06 3.79
CA PHE A 344 15.93 8.45 3.73
C PHE A 344 16.40 9.13 5.02
N MET A 345 17.32 10.08 4.88
CA MET A 345 17.92 10.76 6.02
C MET A 345 17.59 12.24 5.98
N LEU A 346 16.74 12.67 6.90
CA LEU A 346 16.49 14.09 7.16
C LEU A 346 17.53 14.60 8.15
N ILE A 347 18.48 15.39 7.66
CA ILE A 347 19.59 15.89 8.49
C ILE A 347 19.31 17.33 8.90
N PHE A 348 19.13 17.52 10.21
CA PHE A 348 19.10 18.83 10.84
C PHE A 348 20.52 19.38 11.10
N PRO A 349 20.71 20.70 11.21
CA PRO A 349 22.02 21.31 11.47
C PRO A 349 22.78 20.71 12.67
N GLU A 350 22.07 20.30 13.72
CA GLU A 350 22.61 19.70 14.95
C GLU A 350 23.10 18.25 14.78
N GLY A 351 22.79 17.62 13.63
CA GLY A 351 23.20 16.27 13.27
C GLY A 351 24.36 16.21 12.27
N LEU A 352 24.75 17.34 11.69
CA LEU A 352 25.77 17.43 10.62
C LEU A 352 27.11 16.77 11.01
N ASP A 353 27.51 16.93 12.27
CA ASP A 353 28.77 16.37 12.78
C ASP A 353 28.69 14.87 13.09
N LYS A 354 27.50 14.29 13.04
CA LYS A 354 27.21 12.88 13.40
C LYS A 354 26.86 12.02 12.19
N VAL A 355 26.65 12.65 11.03
CA VAL A 355 26.38 11.96 9.76
C VAL A 355 27.45 10.90 9.51
N LEU A 356 28.73 11.25 9.66
CA LEU A 356 29.84 10.31 9.42
C LEU A 356 29.84 9.11 10.38
N SER A 357 29.57 9.31 11.67
CA SER A 357 29.54 8.22 12.67
C SER A 357 28.32 7.32 12.49
N SER A 358 27.19 7.88 12.03
CA SER A 358 25.98 7.10 11.75
C SER A 358 26.26 5.98 10.77
N PHE A 359 27.09 6.20 9.74
CA PHE A 359 27.39 5.24 8.68
C PHE A 359 28.22 4.01 9.09
N LEU A 360 28.72 3.96 10.33
CA LEU A 360 29.32 2.74 10.87
C LEU A 360 28.32 1.58 10.92
N PHE A 361 27.01 1.84 10.79
CA PHE A 361 25.98 0.80 10.68
C PHE A 361 26.25 -0.21 9.55
N LEU A 362 26.94 0.19 8.47
CA LEU A 362 27.25 -0.73 7.36
C LEU A 362 28.11 -1.92 7.80
N ARG A 363 28.81 -1.82 8.94
CA ARG A 363 29.52 -2.96 9.55
C ARG A 363 28.58 -4.10 9.94
N ALA A 364 27.31 -3.80 10.19
CA ALA A 364 26.27 -4.78 10.46
C ALA A 364 25.77 -5.48 9.20
N MET A 365 26.20 -5.09 7.99
CA MET A 365 25.64 -5.54 6.71
C MET A 365 26.74 -6.10 5.79
N PRO A 366 27.35 -7.26 6.12
CA PRO A 366 28.54 -7.75 5.43
C PRO A 366 28.32 -8.14 3.96
N LEU A 367 27.09 -8.46 3.56
CA LEU A 367 26.74 -8.89 2.20
C LEU A 367 25.99 -7.82 1.39
N ILE A 368 26.03 -6.55 1.82
CA ILE A 368 25.39 -5.45 1.11
C ILE A 368 25.96 -5.31 -0.32
N GLU A 369 25.08 -5.19 -1.31
CA GLU A 369 25.43 -5.05 -2.73
C GLU A 369 25.04 -3.67 -3.28
N ASP A 370 23.85 -3.19 -2.92
CA ASP A 370 23.29 -1.91 -3.36
C ASP A 370 22.99 -1.01 -2.15
N LEU A 371 23.55 0.20 -2.16
CA LEU A 371 23.31 1.23 -1.15
C LEU A 371 22.71 2.47 -1.79
N GLU A 372 21.50 2.83 -1.38
CA GLU A 372 20.82 4.06 -1.76
C GLU A 372 20.63 4.95 -0.54
N VAL A 373 21.08 6.21 -0.63
CA VAL A 373 20.95 7.20 0.45
C VAL A 373 20.37 8.48 -0.12
N HIS A 374 19.19 8.83 0.35
CA HIS A 374 18.45 10.02 -0.01
C HIS A 374 18.61 11.05 1.11
N PHE A 375 19.39 12.09 0.82
CA PHE A 375 19.63 13.17 1.77
C PHE A 375 18.55 14.24 1.63
N ALA A 376 17.89 14.57 2.74
CA ALA A 376 16.96 15.68 2.88
C ALA A 376 17.47 16.63 3.98
N GLY A 377 17.13 17.92 3.92
CA GLY A 377 17.45 18.86 4.99
C GLY A 377 17.76 20.30 4.55
N TYR A 378 17.52 21.23 5.49
CA TYR A 378 17.32 22.65 5.21
C TYR A 378 18.60 23.48 5.00
N ALA A 379 19.81 22.98 5.31
CA ALA A 379 21.02 23.83 5.30
C ALA A 379 22.39 23.13 5.09
N LEU A 380 22.49 21.99 4.38
CA LEU A 380 23.74 21.20 4.30
C LEU A 380 24.80 21.70 3.30
N TRP A 381 24.86 22.99 2.99
CA TRP A 381 25.73 23.48 1.90
C TRP A 381 27.17 23.74 2.33
N LEU A 382 28.15 23.18 1.59
CA LEU A 382 29.58 23.53 1.64
C LEU A 382 30.16 23.69 3.05
N ALA A 383 29.72 22.85 4.00
CA ALA A 383 30.25 22.90 5.35
C ALA A 383 31.69 22.35 5.33
N GLU A 384 32.69 23.24 5.33
CA GLU A 384 34.09 22.88 5.65
C GLU A 384 34.20 22.32 7.08
N VAL A 385 33.19 22.59 7.91
CA VAL A 385 33.02 22.10 9.27
C VAL A 385 32.31 20.74 9.26
N GLY A 386 32.95 19.73 9.85
CA GLY A 386 32.40 18.38 9.95
C GLY A 386 33.46 17.35 10.35
N PRO A 387 33.05 16.17 10.80
CA PRO A 387 33.95 15.10 11.26
C PRO A 387 34.88 14.68 10.14
N CYS A 388 36.13 14.35 10.48
CA CYS A 388 37.08 13.79 9.55
C CYS A 388 37.03 12.27 9.63
N ARG A 389 37.22 11.56 8.51
CA ARG A 389 37.33 10.09 8.52
C ARG A 389 38.47 9.56 9.40
N LYS A 390 39.47 10.39 9.74
CA LYS A 390 40.52 10.05 10.71
C LYS A 390 39.98 9.79 12.12
N ASP A 391 38.76 10.27 12.42
CA ASP A 391 38.06 10.06 13.67
C ASP A 391 37.20 8.78 13.65
N LEU A 392 37.00 8.18 12.47
CA LEU A 392 36.42 6.84 12.34
C LEU A 392 37.49 5.85 12.77
N GLY A 393 37.13 4.93 13.66
CA GLY A 393 38.01 3.83 14.09
C GLY A 393 38.50 2.94 12.92
N PRO A 394 39.05 1.76 13.19
CA PRO A 394 39.76 0.98 12.18
C PRO A 394 38.95 0.75 10.88
N PRO A 395 39.59 0.83 9.70
CA PRO A 395 38.91 0.70 8.42
C PRO A 395 38.23 -0.67 8.28
N CYS A 396 37.06 -0.68 7.65
CA CYS A 396 36.25 -1.89 7.44
C CYS A 396 36.01 -2.07 5.95
N LYS A 397 36.28 -3.26 5.43
CA LYS A 397 36.09 -3.56 4.01
C LYS A 397 34.64 -3.93 3.69
N TYR A 398 34.10 -3.34 2.64
CA TYR A 398 32.76 -3.62 2.11
C TYR A 398 32.87 -4.47 0.84
N ASN A 399 33.22 -5.75 1.02
CA ASN A 399 33.63 -6.62 -0.08
C ASN A 399 32.54 -6.90 -1.12
N CYS A 400 31.27 -6.79 -0.76
CA CYS A 400 30.15 -7.11 -1.64
C CYS A 400 29.50 -5.86 -2.28
N LEU A 401 29.86 -4.66 -1.83
CA LEU A 401 29.22 -3.42 -2.25
C LEU A 401 29.62 -3.11 -3.70
N LYS A 402 28.63 -3.08 -4.60
CA LYS A 402 28.80 -2.87 -6.05
C LYS A 402 28.23 -1.53 -6.51
N ASN A 403 27.09 -1.11 -5.96
CA ASN A 403 26.37 0.07 -6.42
C ASN A 403 26.10 1.03 -5.27
N ILE A 404 26.41 2.31 -5.49
CA ILE A 404 26.07 3.40 -4.59
C ILE A 404 25.22 4.42 -5.35
N CYS A 405 24.07 4.81 -4.79
CA CYS A 405 23.27 5.92 -5.27
C CYS A 405 23.00 6.92 -4.16
N PHE A 406 23.53 8.14 -4.31
CA PHE A 406 23.21 9.25 -3.42
C PHE A 406 22.33 10.25 -4.15
N THR A 407 21.26 10.70 -3.49
CA THR A 407 20.40 11.79 -4.00
C THR A 407 20.27 12.91 -2.96
N GLY A 408 19.95 14.13 -3.39
CA GLY A 408 20.00 15.31 -2.51
C GLY A 408 21.42 15.61 -2.01
N PHE A 409 22.45 15.21 -2.75
CA PHE A 409 23.85 15.36 -2.35
C PHE A 409 24.29 16.83 -2.48
N LYS A 410 24.66 17.45 -1.35
CA LYS A 410 24.99 18.89 -1.27
C LYS A 410 26.48 19.16 -1.05
N ALA A 411 27.31 18.12 -1.17
CA ALA A 411 28.76 18.16 -0.94
C ALA A 411 29.16 18.69 0.46
N ALA A 412 28.32 18.45 1.49
CA ALA A 412 28.72 18.67 2.87
C ALA A 412 29.92 17.79 3.23
N ARG A 413 30.85 18.26 4.07
CA ARG A 413 32.03 17.48 4.46
C ARG A 413 31.69 16.07 4.96
N GLY A 414 30.64 15.91 5.76
CA GLY A 414 30.19 14.60 6.23
C GLY A 414 29.73 13.66 5.10
N GLN A 415 29.02 14.18 4.09
CA GLN A 415 28.60 13.40 2.92
C GLN A 415 29.80 13.00 2.04
N LEU A 416 30.75 13.93 1.86
CA LEU A 416 31.95 13.71 1.06
C LEU A 416 32.90 12.70 1.72
N GLU A 417 33.18 12.86 3.01
CA GLU A 417 34.03 11.94 3.78
C GLU A 417 33.42 10.53 3.84
N PHE A 418 32.09 10.44 3.92
CA PHE A 418 31.40 9.15 3.84
C PHE A 418 31.57 8.49 2.46
N LEU A 419 31.34 9.25 1.38
CA LEU A 419 31.53 8.76 0.02
C LEU A 419 32.97 8.26 -0.18
N LEU A 420 33.97 9.06 0.22
CA LEU A 420 35.37 8.68 0.13
C LEU A 420 35.68 7.43 0.93
N HIS A 421 35.17 7.33 2.16
CA HIS A 421 35.34 6.14 2.99
C HIS A 421 34.79 4.88 2.30
N LEU A 422 33.60 4.94 1.70
CA LEU A 422 33.05 3.79 0.97
C LEU A 422 33.94 3.40 -0.22
N VAL A 423 34.36 4.39 -0.99
CA VAL A 423 35.12 4.16 -2.21
C VAL A 423 36.52 3.60 -1.92
N GLU A 424 37.18 4.09 -0.87
CA GLU A 424 38.47 3.57 -0.41
C GLU A 424 38.38 2.15 0.15
N ASN A 425 37.20 1.72 0.64
CA ASN A 425 37.02 0.45 1.35
C ASN A 425 36.12 -0.58 0.66
N ALA A 426 35.54 -0.29 -0.50
CA ALA A 426 34.67 -1.19 -1.28
C ALA A 426 35.40 -1.68 -2.54
N PRO A 427 36.14 -2.80 -2.49
CA PRO A 427 36.95 -3.27 -3.62
C PRO A 427 36.14 -3.76 -4.82
N SER A 428 34.88 -4.11 -4.63
CA SER A 428 33.97 -4.62 -5.68
C SER A 428 33.05 -3.53 -6.26
N LEU A 429 33.36 -2.26 -5.98
CA LEU A 429 32.51 -1.14 -6.38
C LEU A 429 32.54 -0.94 -7.90
N GLU A 430 31.38 -1.00 -8.54
CA GLU A 430 31.23 -0.93 -10.00
C GLU A 430 30.63 0.41 -10.45
N VAL A 431 29.63 0.92 -9.72
CA VAL A 431 28.84 2.09 -10.13
C VAL A 431 28.61 3.04 -8.95
N ILE A 432 28.84 4.33 -9.20
CA ILE A 432 28.47 5.42 -8.30
C ILE A 432 27.58 6.40 -9.05
N LYS A 433 26.36 6.61 -8.54
CA LYS A 433 25.39 7.58 -9.03
C LYS A 433 25.19 8.66 -7.99
N ILE A 434 25.46 9.90 -8.36
CA ILE A 434 25.23 11.06 -7.48
C ILE A 434 24.24 11.98 -8.18
N LYS A 435 23.07 12.14 -7.58
CA LYS A 435 22.03 13.07 -8.02
C LYS A 435 22.03 14.27 -7.08
N VAL A 436 22.21 15.44 -7.65
CA VAL A 436 22.24 16.71 -6.89
C VAL A 436 20.84 17.33 -6.81
N ASP A 437 19.88 16.85 -7.61
CA ASP A 437 18.51 17.35 -7.57
C ASP A 437 17.76 16.97 -6.28
N HIS A 438 16.78 17.81 -5.94
CA HIS A 438 15.91 17.70 -4.77
C HIS A 438 14.68 16.79 -5.02
N HIS A 439 14.44 16.32 -6.24
CA HIS A 439 13.14 15.77 -6.65
C HIS A 439 12.90 14.31 -6.24
N SER A 440 13.89 13.65 -5.62
CA SER A 440 13.77 12.25 -5.22
C SER A 440 13.20 12.03 -3.81
N SER A 441 13.16 13.04 -2.95
CA SER A 441 12.56 12.91 -1.61
C SER A 441 11.05 13.12 -1.72
N ARG A 442 10.26 12.37 -0.96
CA ARG A 442 8.84 12.65 -0.68
C ARG A 442 8.70 13.93 0.18
N GLU A 443 9.49 14.95 -0.11
CA GLU A 443 9.47 16.22 0.61
C GLU A 443 8.16 16.95 0.34
N TYR A 444 7.43 17.24 1.43
CA TYR A 444 6.22 18.05 1.44
C TYR A 444 6.48 19.55 1.25
N TRP A 445 7.73 19.99 1.12
CA TRP A 445 8.07 21.41 1.09
C TRP A 445 9.15 21.72 0.05
N PRO A 446 8.82 22.36 -1.09
CA PRO A 446 9.81 22.79 -2.05
C PRO A 446 10.62 23.94 -1.43
N TYR A 447 11.83 23.66 -0.95
CA TYR A 447 12.69 24.73 -0.47
C TYR A 447 13.23 25.53 -1.66
N GLN A 448 12.75 26.78 -1.77
CA GLN A 448 13.22 27.77 -2.72
C GLN A 448 14.43 28.51 -2.12
N ASP A 449 15.63 27.93 -2.15
CA ASP A 449 16.80 28.80 -2.16
C ASP A 449 18.04 28.20 -2.83
N ARG A 450 18.80 29.08 -3.47
CA ARG A 450 19.92 28.80 -4.37
C ARG A 450 21.10 28.22 -3.58
N GLY A 451 21.26 26.90 -3.62
CA GLY A 451 22.52 26.25 -3.27
C GLY A 451 23.69 26.75 -4.15
N PRO A 452 24.96 26.37 -3.84
CA PRO A 452 26.06 26.63 -4.74
C PRO A 452 25.70 26.11 -6.15
N PRO A 453 26.25 26.71 -7.21
CA PRO A 453 26.00 26.25 -8.56
C PRO A 453 26.23 24.74 -8.59
N PHE A 454 25.28 23.97 -9.11
CA PHE A 454 25.39 22.52 -9.34
C PHE A 454 26.80 22.08 -9.79
N GLU A 455 27.45 22.92 -10.59
CA GLU A 455 28.82 22.76 -11.06
C GLU A 455 29.89 22.68 -9.97
N GLU A 456 29.74 23.36 -8.83
CA GLU A 456 30.71 23.36 -7.74
C GLU A 456 30.65 22.05 -6.92
N ALA A 457 29.45 21.57 -6.59
CA ALA A 457 29.29 20.24 -5.97
C ALA A 457 29.83 19.13 -6.90
N LYS A 458 29.54 19.24 -8.19
CA LYS A 458 30.05 18.36 -9.24
C LYS A 458 31.59 18.42 -9.36
N ARG A 459 32.18 19.62 -9.25
CA ARG A 459 33.64 19.83 -9.26
C ARG A 459 34.31 19.18 -8.07
N ILE A 460 33.77 19.35 -6.86
CA ILE A 460 34.29 18.73 -5.63
C ILE A 460 34.27 17.21 -5.74
N VAL A 461 33.13 16.63 -6.13
CA VAL A 461 32.97 15.18 -6.30
C VAL A 461 33.98 14.64 -7.32
N ARG A 462 34.11 15.29 -8.49
CA ARG A 462 35.09 14.89 -9.51
C ARG A 462 36.51 14.95 -8.97
N ASN A 463 36.91 16.08 -8.38
CA ASN A 463 38.27 16.26 -7.89
C ASN A 463 38.67 15.24 -6.81
N CYS A 464 37.73 14.84 -5.96
CA CYS A 464 37.97 13.89 -4.89
C CYS A 464 38.02 12.42 -5.37
N LEU A 465 37.42 12.09 -6.52
CA LEU A 465 37.23 10.70 -6.99
C LEU A 465 38.03 10.33 -8.25
N LEU A 466 38.82 11.27 -8.80
CA LEU A 466 39.65 11.11 -10.00
C LEU A 466 40.59 9.88 -10.08
N PRO A 467 41.03 9.20 -8.99
CA PRO A 467 41.92 8.04 -9.14
C PRO A 467 41.23 6.68 -9.32
N LEU A 468 39.90 6.59 -9.47
CA LEU A 468 39.19 5.32 -9.27
C LEU A 468 38.65 4.69 -10.58
N ASN A 469 38.94 3.41 -10.79
CA ASN A 469 38.43 2.58 -11.90
C ASN A 469 36.95 2.20 -11.71
N VAL A 470 36.06 3.18 -11.51
CA VAL A 470 34.63 2.98 -11.21
C VAL A 470 33.80 3.74 -12.25
N LYS A 471 32.62 3.23 -12.64
CA LYS A 471 31.72 3.98 -13.53
C LYS A 471 31.01 5.07 -12.74
N PHE A 472 31.19 6.32 -13.15
CA PHE A 472 30.63 7.50 -12.49
C PHE A 472 29.54 8.16 -13.35
N ASP A 473 28.37 8.36 -12.76
CA ASP A 473 27.29 9.14 -13.35
C ASP A 473 26.85 10.24 -12.35
N ILE A 474 26.99 11.50 -12.77
CA ILE A 474 26.59 12.67 -11.98
C ILE A 474 25.51 13.40 -12.78
N VAL A 475 24.26 13.24 -12.33
CA VAL A 475 23.06 13.76 -12.97
C VAL A 475 22.51 14.96 -12.19
#